data_AF-A0A7V7DDA1-F1
#
_entry.id   AF-A0A7V7DDA1-F1
#
_cell.length_a   1.000
_cell.length_b   1.000
_cell.length_c   1.000
_cell.angle_alpha   90.00
_cell.angle_beta   90.00
_cell.angle_gamma   90.00
#
_symmetry.space_group_name_H-M   'P 1'
#
loop_
_entity.id
_entity.type
_entity.pdbx_description
1 polymer ?
#
loop_
_entity_poly.entity_id
_entity_poly.type
_entity_poly.pdbx_seq_one_letter_code
_entity_poly.pdbx_strand_id
1 'polypeptide(L)'
;MKTEKIILNDAYKGFTLDQDKIVPPDKTVERIKKKLNEIHLDILKGTLRIDNGRLNIPVYVSVCGDDAKAVTGTKKQMGKGATTNQSEASAVMELAERFSFFTFCNTPDNFVVDTYANIKDKAIPFDMIAKSVHDESEDLPHARKIFETLPLKWTRAYNLTRQQPVWIPFSWFFAINEFNGPSAGNCVEEALSQGICEIVERHVSSVISHNKLSVPAIRPESVTDTMVVEMLKKYKKAGVQLYLSDFTLDMGIPSVGAMAYDPSTFPEKSEIVWTAGTTPDPQKAFSRALTEVAQLAGDFNTGANYVASGLPKYNTMEEAAYITAVDQMKDISELPDISDDNIKVEVENCIAALSERGMEVIVVDTMHSQLEVPAFYTIIPGAHFRERAIGTSVGMFSAKLMASNDNPLDAIRDLEGFEKTLPGKYYTRFYLGTSYLALDDPEAALAYFEKSLTLNPTEEDIPSIYSYMGVCLKEMEQYEKALDRLKEGEKLDKDRTDIYNLMGFCHFKLKEHEKAIECFEQVIKLNPTSAIDYANIASNYRDMGDKATAVRYYEQALSMDPTIEFARDNLEKLRMS
;
A
#
# COMPACT_ATOMS: atom_id res chain seq x y z
N MET A 1 26.53 9.04 1.28
CA MET A 1 26.00 9.85 2.41
C MET A 1 26.12 11.36 2.15
N LYS A 2 25.14 11.95 1.46
CA LYS A 2 24.88 13.40 1.48
C LYS A 2 23.38 13.59 1.29
N THR A 3 22.63 13.81 2.37
CA THR A 3 21.41 14.60 2.26
C THR A 3 21.85 16.02 2.63
N GLU A 4 22.37 16.71 1.62
CA GLU A 4 22.68 18.14 1.71
C GLU A 4 21.37 18.93 1.79
N LYS A 5 21.49 20.24 1.96
CA LYS A 5 20.35 21.15 1.85
C LYS A 5 19.63 20.89 0.53
N ILE A 6 18.33 20.55 0.58
CA ILE A 6 17.50 20.50 -0.63
C ILE A 6 17.22 21.94 -1.05
N ILE A 7 17.57 22.27 -2.29
CA ILE A 7 17.40 23.60 -2.86
C ILE A 7 16.27 23.50 -3.88
N LEU A 8 15.18 24.22 -3.62
CA LEU A 8 14.12 24.41 -4.59
C LEU A 8 14.54 25.49 -5.59
N ASN A 9 14.48 25.16 -6.86
CA ASN A 9 14.71 26.05 -7.99
C ASN A 9 13.40 26.35 -8.70
N ASP A 10 13.33 27.45 -9.43
CA ASP A 10 12.13 27.73 -10.22
C ASP A 10 11.93 26.63 -11.27
N ALA A 11 10.72 26.07 -11.29
CA ALA A 11 10.30 24.93 -12.08
C ALA A 11 8.96 25.26 -12.77
N TYR A 12 9.03 26.13 -13.77
CA TYR A 12 7.84 26.56 -14.50
C TYR A 12 7.21 25.42 -15.29
N LYS A 13 5.88 25.32 -15.23
CA LYS A 13 5.08 24.33 -15.96
C LYS A 13 5.28 24.53 -17.46
N GLY A 14 5.79 23.50 -18.12
CA GLY A 14 5.95 23.43 -19.59
C GLY A 14 4.84 22.62 -20.27
N PHE A 15 4.04 21.89 -19.51
CA PHE A 15 2.93 21.07 -19.98
C PHE A 15 1.86 20.98 -18.88
N THR A 16 0.60 21.28 -19.24
CA THR A 16 -0.52 21.35 -18.27
C THR A 16 -1.81 20.70 -18.79
N LEU A 17 -1.78 20.04 -19.96
CA LEU A 17 -3.00 19.48 -20.56
C LEU A 17 -3.62 18.40 -19.66
N ASP A 18 -2.81 17.45 -19.19
CA ASP A 18 -3.26 16.30 -18.40
C ASP A 18 -2.84 16.48 -16.94
N GLN A 19 -1.52 16.41 -16.69
CA GLN A 19 -0.89 16.74 -15.42
C GLN A 19 0.08 17.91 -15.63
N ASP A 20 0.35 18.63 -14.54
CA ASP A 20 1.31 19.72 -14.55
C ASP A 20 2.74 19.17 -14.46
N LYS A 21 3.53 19.49 -15.50
CA LYS A 21 4.91 19.04 -15.67
C LYS A 21 5.77 20.14 -16.28
N ILE A 22 7.07 20.14 -15.99
CA ILE A 22 8.07 21.05 -16.57
C ILE A 22 8.39 20.70 -18.03
N VAL A 23 8.12 19.46 -18.45
CA VAL A 23 8.35 18.99 -19.82
C VAL A 23 7.18 18.12 -20.30
N PRO A 24 6.93 18.06 -21.61
CA PRO A 24 5.95 17.13 -22.18
C PRO A 24 6.24 15.65 -21.82
N PRO A 25 5.21 14.82 -21.61
CA PRO A 25 5.39 13.43 -21.17
C PRO A 25 6.21 12.54 -22.13
N ASP A 26 6.13 12.77 -23.44
CA ASP A 26 6.95 12.10 -24.44
C ASP A 26 8.44 12.38 -24.23
N LYS A 27 8.79 13.61 -23.84
CA LYS A 27 10.17 14.00 -23.52
C LYS A 27 10.68 13.39 -22.23
N THR A 28 9.81 13.21 -21.24
CA THR A 28 10.14 12.41 -20.05
C THR A 28 10.53 10.98 -20.42
N VAL A 29 9.71 10.31 -21.23
CA VAL A 29 9.96 8.93 -21.66
C VAL A 29 11.22 8.82 -22.51
N GLU A 30 11.42 9.72 -23.49
CA GLU A 30 12.64 9.78 -24.30
C GLU A 30 13.90 9.94 -23.45
N ARG A 31 13.87 10.85 -22.47
CA ARG A 31 15.00 11.13 -21.58
C ARG A 31 15.37 9.93 -20.73
N ILE A 32 14.38 9.26 -20.13
CA ILE A 32 14.64 8.08 -19.30
C ILE A 32 15.17 6.94 -20.17
N LYS A 33 14.50 6.60 -21.30
CA LYS A 33 14.97 5.54 -22.21
C LYS A 33 16.40 5.80 -22.71
N LYS A 34 16.72 7.05 -23.06
CA LYS A 34 18.07 7.46 -23.45
C LYS A 34 19.07 7.23 -22.30
N LYS A 35 18.76 7.70 -21.10
CA LYS A 35 19.64 7.55 -19.92
C LYS A 35 19.92 6.07 -19.60
N LEU A 36 18.89 5.21 -19.66
CA LEU A 36 19.04 3.77 -19.43
C LEU A 36 19.99 3.10 -20.44
N ASN A 37 19.88 3.49 -21.72
CA ASN A 37 20.79 3.01 -22.76
C ASN A 37 22.24 3.48 -22.54
N GLU A 38 22.43 4.71 -22.05
CA GLU A 38 23.76 5.28 -21.77
C GLU A 38 24.46 4.60 -20.58
N ILE A 39 23.72 4.24 -19.54
CA ILE A 39 24.27 3.64 -18.31
C ILE A 39 24.21 2.10 -18.31
N HIS A 40 23.64 1.50 -19.35
CA HIS A 40 23.47 0.06 -19.51
C HIS A 40 22.74 -0.62 -18.34
N LEU A 41 21.71 0.02 -17.79
CA LEU A 41 20.83 -0.56 -16.77
C LEU A 41 19.57 -1.17 -17.42
N ASP A 42 19.35 -2.46 -17.20
CA ASP A 42 18.14 -3.17 -17.64
C ASP A 42 17.03 -3.02 -16.60
N ILE A 43 16.47 -1.83 -16.47
CA ILE A 43 15.28 -1.59 -15.63
C ILE A 43 13.97 -1.62 -16.42
N LEU A 44 13.98 -1.32 -17.73
CA LEU A 44 12.78 -1.20 -18.57
C LEU A 44 12.93 -2.01 -19.86
N LYS A 45 12.13 -3.08 -20.03
CA LYS A 45 12.07 -3.84 -21.31
C LYS A 45 11.18 -3.17 -22.35
N GLY A 46 10.15 -2.47 -21.90
CA GLY A 46 9.18 -1.81 -22.78
C GLY A 46 7.93 -1.37 -22.04
N THR A 47 7.03 -0.71 -22.76
CA THR A 47 5.75 -0.19 -22.26
C THR A 47 4.61 -0.81 -23.07
N LEU A 48 3.50 -1.14 -22.41
CA LEU A 48 2.33 -1.77 -23.02
C LEU A 48 1.05 -1.08 -22.58
N ARG A 49 0.15 -0.80 -23.52
CA ARG A 49 -1.23 -0.37 -23.22
C ARG A 49 -2.08 -1.59 -22.91
N ILE A 50 -2.86 -1.54 -21.81
CA ILE A 50 -3.58 -2.72 -21.30
C ILE A 50 -5.11 -2.52 -21.18
N ASP A 51 -5.64 -1.32 -21.42
CA ASP A 51 -7.09 -1.14 -21.52
C ASP A 51 -7.66 -1.80 -22.79
N ASN A 52 -8.91 -2.30 -22.70
CA ASN A 52 -9.64 -2.89 -23.83
C ASN A 52 -10.39 -1.85 -24.67
N GLY A 53 -10.35 -0.57 -24.26
CA GLY A 53 -10.85 0.56 -25.00
C GLY A 53 -12.33 0.88 -24.79
N ARG A 54 -13.04 0.18 -23.89
CA ARG A 54 -14.45 0.49 -23.57
C ARG A 54 -14.60 1.87 -22.94
N LEU A 55 -13.83 2.16 -21.89
CA LEU A 55 -13.75 3.51 -21.32
C LEU A 55 -12.98 4.45 -22.25
N ASN A 56 -12.00 3.90 -22.99
CA ASN A 56 -11.04 4.66 -23.79
C ASN A 56 -10.30 5.73 -22.96
N ILE A 57 -9.96 5.36 -21.72
CA ILE A 57 -9.04 6.08 -20.84
C ILE A 57 -7.75 5.22 -20.79
N PRO A 58 -6.59 5.75 -21.21
CA PRO A 58 -5.39 4.94 -21.36
C PRO A 58 -4.87 4.39 -20.03
N VAL A 59 -4.55 3.10 -20.01
CA VAL A 59 -3.82 2.46 -18.91
C VAL A 59 -2.59 1.76 -19.48
N TYR A 60 -1.42 2.13 -18.97
CA TYR A 60 -0.14 1.59 -19.40
C TYR A 60 0.52 0.78 -18.29
N VAL A 61 1.40 -0.13 -18.70
CA VAL A 61 2.35 -0.79 -17.82
C VAL A 61 3.76 -0.69 -18.38
N SER A 62 4.74 -0.52 -17.51
CA SER A 62 6.15 -0.73 -17.83
C SER A 62 6.53 -2.15 -17.45
N VAL A 63 7.14 -2.88 -18.39
CA VAL A 63 7.65 -4.23 -18.13
C VAL A 63 9.06 -4.11 -17.55
N CYS A 64 9.24 -4.64 -16.34
CA CYS A 64 10.52 -4.57 -15.64
C CYS A 64 11.62 -5.35 -16.40
N GLY A 65 12.75 -4.69 -16.56
CA GLY A 65 14.04 -5.31 -16.88
C GLY A 65 14.54 -6.21 -15.76
N ASP A 66 15.62 -6.94 -16.01
CA ASP A 66 16.12 -7.93 -15.05
C ASP A 66 16.76 -7.27 -13.82
N ASP A 67 17.39 -6.10 -13.96
CA ASP A 67 17.89 -5.32 -12.82
C ASP A 67 16.74 -4.80 -11.94
N ALA A 68 15.67 -4.29 -12.56
CA ALA A 68 14.49 -3.83 -11.83
C ALA A 68 13.78 -4.97 -11.09
N LYS A 69 13.68 -6.16 -11.69
CA LYS A 69 13.09 -7.33 -11.02
C LYS A 69 13.92 -7.76 -9.81
N ALA A 70 15.24 -7.80 -9.96
CA ALA A 70 16.14 -8.19 -8.88
C ALA A 70 16.05 -7.24 -7.67
N VAL A 71 15.86 -5.95 -7.92
CA VAL A 71 15.80 -4.92 -6.87
C VAL A 71 14.40 -4.76 -6.28
N THR A 72 13.36 -4.71 -7.11
CA THR A 72 11.99 -4.37 -6.68
C THR A 72 11.12 -5.60 -6.38
N GLY A 73 11.51 -6.79 -6.85
CA GLY A 73 10.70 -8.00 -6.76
C GLY A 73 9.46 -8.03 -7.67
N THR A 74 9.21 -6.97 -8.46
CA THR A 74 8.02 -6.85 -9.30
C THR A 74 8.32 -7.06 -10.78
N LYS A 75 7.34 -7.59 -11.52
CA LYS A 75 7.46 -7.81 -12.99
C LYS A 75 7.03 -6.60 -13.83
N LYS A 76 6.24 -5.68 -13.25
CA LYS A 76 5.68 -4.52 -13.94
C LYS A 76 5.37 -3.38 -12.95
N GLN A 77 5.28 -2.16 -13.47
CA GLN A 77 4.67 -0.99 -12.80
C GLN A 77 3.53 -0.46 -13.65
N MET A 78 2.54 0.17 -13.01
CA MET A 78 1.36 0.68 -13.69
C MET A 78 1.53 2.17 -14.00
N GLY A 79 0.80 2.68 -14.98
CA GLY A 79 0.82 4.10 -15.34
C GLY A 79 -0.58 4.60 -15.66
N LYS A 80 -0.89 5.79 -15.16
CA LYS A 80 -2.20 6.44 -15.31
C LYS A 80 -2.06 7.83 -15.95
N GLY A 81 -3.06 8.21 -16.73
CA GLY A 81 -3.14 9.50 -17.40
C GLY A 81 -4.37 9.59 -18.28
N ALA A 82 -4.87 10.81 -18.49
CA ALA A 82 -5.98 11.07 -19.39
C ALA A 82 -5.56 10.93 -20.87
N THR A 83 -4.26 11.02 -21.15
CA THR A 83 -3.64 10.83 -22.47
C THR A 83 -2.68 9.64 -22.51
N THR A 84 -2.43 9.11 -23.72
CA THR A 84 -1.51 7.99 -23.94
C THR A 84 -0.09 8.31 -23.49
N ASN A 85 0.44 9.48 -23.88
CA ASN A 85 1.80 9.87 -23.53
C ASN A 85 1.98 10.06 -22.02
N GLN A 86 0.97 10.63 -21.35
CA GLN A 86 1.01 10.78 -19.89
C GLN A 86 0.95 9.44 -19.17
N SER A 87 0.07 8.53 -19.61
CA SER A 87 -0.04 7.19 -19.01
C SER A 87 1.26 6.38 -19.19
N GLU A 88 1.91 6.46 -20.36
CA GLU A 88 3.22 5.87 -20.58
C GLU A 88 4.30 6.50 -19.67
N ALA A 89 4.35 7.84 -19.61
CA ALA A 89 5.32 8.55 -18.77
C ALA A 89 5.14 8.22 -17.28
N SER A 90 3.90 8.08 -16.81
CA SER A 90 3.58 7.66 -15.45
C SER A 90 4.17 6.27 -15.15
N ALA A 91 3.98 5.29 -16.05
CA ALA A 91 4.50 3.93 -15.84
C ALA A 91 6.05 3.92 -15.77
N VAL A 92 6.69 4.68 -16.66
CA VAL A 92 8.16 4.76 -16.69
C VAL A 92 8.72 5.50 -15.48
N MET A 93 8.05 6.56 -15.01
CA MET A 93 8.48 7.33 -13.84
C MET A 93 8.27 6.53 -12.54
N GLU A 94 7.16 5.81 -12.40
CA GLU A 94 6.90 4.92 -11.26
C GLU A 94 7.96 3.81 -11.17
N LEU A 95 8.38 3.25 -12.31
CA LEU A 95 9.51 2.32 -12.36
C LEU A 95 10.83 2.93 -11.90
N ALA A 96 11.14 4.15 -12.35
CA ALA A 96 12.34 4.87 -11.92
C ALA A 96 12.33 5.18 -10.42
N GLU A 97 11.17 5.57 -9.89
CA GLU A 97 10.92 5.78 -8.46
C GLU A 97 11.16 4.51 -7.65
N ARG A 98 10.47 3.41 -8.00
CA ARG A 98 10.56 2.13 -7.29
C ARG A 98 11.99 1.60 -7.32
N PHE A 99 12.64 1.63 -8.48
CA PHE A 99 14.03 1.18 -8.61
C PHE A 99 14.98 2.00 -7.74
N SER A 100 14.82 3.32 -7.69
CA SER A 100 15.64 4.22 -6.87
C SER A 100 15.40 3.97 -5.36
N PHE A 101 14.13 3.91 -4.96
CA PHE A 101 13.74 3.66 -3.57
C PHE A 101 14.23 2.31 -3.03
N PHE A 102 14.01 1.22 -3.77
CA PHE A 102 14.44 -0.10 -3.33
C PHE A 102 15.95 -0.29 -3.39
N THR A 103 16.65 0.31 -4.37
CA THR A 103 18.11 0.35 -4.35
C THR A 103 18.62 1.09 -3.11
N PHE A 104 17.99 2.21 -2.73
CA PHE A 104 18.32 2.92 -1.50
C PHE A 104 18.14 2.04 -0.26
N CYS A 105 16.99 1.35 -0.14
CA CYS A 105 16.68 0.45 0.98
C CYS A 105 17.67 -0.71 1.10
N ASN A 106 18.09 -1.26 -0.03
CA ASN A 106 18.95 -2.44 -0.11
C ASN A 106 20.45 -2.11 -0.02
N THR A 107 20.83 -0.83 0.08
CA THR A 107 22.23 -0.40 0.19
C THR A 107 22.59 -0.09 1.66
N PRO A 108 23.36 -0.95 2.35
CA PRO A 108 23.66 -0.77 3.78
C PRO A 108 24.35 0.55 4.13
N ASP A 109 25.19 1.06 3.23
CA ASP A 109 25.94 2.32 3.40
C ASP A 109 25.05 3.58 3.50
N ASN A 110 23.76 3.45 3.18
CA ASN A 110 22.78 4.53 3.39
C ASN A 110 22.32 4.65 4.84
N PHE A 111 22.68 3.69 5.70
CA PHE A 111 22.20 3.59 7.06
C PHE A 111 23.33 3.54 8.09
N VAL A 112 23.03 4.07 9.27
CA VAL A 112 23.79 3.82 10.50
C VAL A 112 22.85 3.08 11.45
N VAL A 113 23.27 1.94 11.98
CA VAL A 113 22.52 1.23 13.03
C VAL A 113 22.94 1.78 14.37
N ASP A 114 22.03 2.46 15.07
CA ASP A 114 22.28 3.06 16.38
C ASP A 114 20.97 3.19 17.18
N THR A 115 21.07 3.63 18.43
CA THR A 115 19.93 3.89 19.32
C THR A 115 19.57 5.37 19.32
N TYR A 116 18.30 5.69 19.56
CA TYR A 116 17.88 7.10 19.64
C TYR A 116 18.62 7.85 20.76
N ALA A 117 18.92 7.19 21.90
CA ALA A 117 19.66 7.79 23.00
C ALA A 117 21.02 8.39 22.59
N ASN A 118 21.72 7.74 21.64
CA ASN A 118 23.06 8.16 21.18
C ASN A 118 23.01 9.30 20.16
N ILE A 119 21.92 9.42 19.38
CA ILE A 119 21.87 10.33 18.23
C ILE A 119 20.81 11.44 18.36
N LYS A 120 20.02 11.44 19.44
CA LYS A 120 18.88 12.36 19.66
C LYS A 120 19.16 13.83 19.35
N ASP A 121 20.39 14.31 19.55
CA ASP A 121 20.77 15.71 19.32
C ASP A 121 20.77 16.10 17.83
N LYS A 122 20.75 15.13 16.92
CA LYS A 122 20.71 15.32 15.45
C LYS A 122 19.46 14.72 14.81
N ALA A 123 18.70 13.92 15.57
CA ALA A 123 17.51 13.24 15.10
C ALA A 123 16.26 14.12 15.20
N ILE A 124 15.19 13.72 14.52
CA ILE A 124 13.87 14.29 14.79
C ILE A 124 13.48 14.05 16.26
N PRO A 125 12.78 15.00 16.89
CA PRO A 125 12.40 14.86 18.28
C PRO A 125 11.35 13.75 18.48
N PHE A 126 11.33 13.19 19.69
CA PHE A 126 10.53 12.01 20.04
C PHE A 126 9.02 12.24 19.93
N ASP A 127 8.56 13.46 20.12
CA ASP A 127 7.16 13.85 19.88
C ASP A 127 6.71 13.56 18.44
N MET A 128 7.59 13.74 17.45
CA MET A 128 7.30 13.38 16.06
C MET A 128 7.25 11.86 15.87
N ILE A 129 8.05 11.09 16.62
CA ILE A 129 7.98 9.62 16.63
C ILE A 129 6.64 9.16 17.20
N ALA A 130 6.24 9.68 18.36
CA ALA A 130 4.96 9.36 18.98
C ALA A 130 3.78 9.75 18.07
N LYS A 131 3.84 10.96 17.48
CA LYS A 131 2.83 11.46 16.54
C LYS A 131 2.69 10.59 15.29
N SER A 132 3.78 9.97 14.80
CA SER A 132 3.74 9.09 13.62
C SER A 132 2.89 7.83 13.78
N VAL A 133 2.60 7.45 15.03
CA VAL A 133 1.74 6.31 15.39
C VAL A 133 0.60 6.72 16.31
N HIS A 134 0.31 8.03 16.39
CA HIS A 134 -0.77 8.60 17.20
C HIS A 134 -0.78 8.13 18.67
N ASP A 135 0.40 7.92 19.26
CA ASP A 135 0.51 7.43 20.64
C ASP A 135 0.34 8.57 21.64
N GLU A 136 -0.88 8.71 22.14
CA GLU A 136 -1.25 9.63 23.24
C GLU A 136 -1.51 8.87 24.55
N SER A 137 -1.08 7.61 24.64
CA SER A 137 -1.38 6.74 25.78
C SER A 137 -0.59 7.12 27.04
N GLU A 138 -1.11 6.73 28.21
CA GLU A 138 -0.40 6.85 29.49
C GLU A 138 0.89 5.99 29.54
N ASP A 139 1.04 5.04 28.63
CA ASP A 139 2.23 4.18 28.51
C ASP A 139 3.41 4.88 27.82
N LEU A 140 3.18 5.99 27.13
CA LEU A 140 4.18 6.67 26.30
C LEU A 140 5.51 6.97 27.04
N PRO A 141 5.54 7.39 28.32
CA PRO A 141 6.80 7.58 29.06
C PRO A 141 7.62 6.29 29.23
N HIS A 142 6.95 5.13 29.31
CA HIS A 142 7.62 3.82 29.38
C HIS A 142 8.03 3.35 27.99
N ALA A 143 7.15 3.48 27.00
CA ALA A 143 7.44 3.17 25.60
C ALA A 143 8.63 3.99 25.06
N ARG A 144 8.75 5.26 25.48
CA ARG A 144 9.89 6.12 25.17
C ARG A 144 11.22 5.52 25.62
N LYS A 145 11.31 4.98 26.84
CA LYS A 145 12.54 4.37 27.37
C LYS A 145 12.97 3.17 26.53
N ILE A 146 11.98 2.39 26.08
CA ILE A 146 12.20 1.23 25.21
C ILE A 146 12.73 1.71 23.85
N PHE A 147 12.03 2.65 23.21
CA PHE A 147 12.43 3.24 21.94
C PHE A 147 13.83 3.88 22.00
N GLU A 148 14.16 4.57 23.09
CA GLU A 148 15.47 5.21 23.31
C GLU A 148 16.63 4.23 23.18
N THR A 149 16.42 2.96 23.53
CA THR A 149 17.43 1.89 23.48
C THR A 149 17.30 0.95 22.28
N LEU A 150 16.25 1.10 21.47
CA LEU A 150 16.00 0.23 20.32
C LEU A 150 17.02 0.50 19.21
N PRO A 151 17.79 -0.51 18.76
CA PRO A 151 18.67 -0.36 17.60
C PRO A 151 17.83 -0.22 16.33
N LEU A 152 18.00 0.90 15.62
CA LEU A 152 17.26 1.19 14.39
C LEU A 152 18.22 1.56 13.26
N LYS A 153 17.78 1.35 12.02
CA LYS A 153 18.47 1.90 10.85
C LYS A 153 18.14 3.39 10.76
N TRP A 154 19.13 4.25 10.94
CA TRP A 154 19.01 5.69 10.82
C TRP A 154 19.60 6.18 9.52
N THR A 155 18.94 7.16 8.90
CA THR A 155 19.47 7.83 7.71
C THR A 155 19.30 9.34 7.80
N ARG A 156 20.04 10.05 6.95
CA ARG A 156 19.94 11.52 6.84
C ARG A 156 18.74 11.89 5.99
N ALA A 157 18.00 12.87 6.46
CA ALA A 157 16.86 13.46 5.78
C ALA A 157 16.97 14.99 5.81
N TYR A 158 16.07 15.66 5.09
CA TYR A 158 15.92 17.10 5.15
C TYR A 158 14.49 17.44 5.56
N ASN A 159 14.35 18.21 6.64
CA ASN A 159 13.06 18.73 7.07
C ASN A 159 12.78 20.00 6.26
N LEU A 160 11.86 19.91 5.31
CA LEU A 160 11.51 21.00 4.41
C LEU A 160 10.77 22.13 5.14
N THR A 161 9.96 21.78 6.15
CA THR A 161 9.23 22.77 6.98
C THR A 161 10.19 23.61 7.82
N ARG A 162 11.16 22.99 8.49
CA ARG A 162 12.17 23.67 9.33
C ARG A 162 13.41 24.12 8.56
N GLN A 163 13.53 23.74 7.28
CA GLN A 163 14.68 24.00 6.41
C GLN A 163 16.05 23.56 6.97
N GLN A 164 16.11 22.38 7.60
CA GLN A 164 17.34 21.88 8.23
C GLN A 164 17.56 20.38 8.00
N PRO A 165 18.83 19.93 7.94
CA PRO A 165 19.14 18.50 7.92
C PRO A 165 18.76 17.87 9.26
N VAL A 166 18.21 16.66 9.21
CA VAL A 166 17.82 15.86 10.39
C VAL A 166 18.16 14.39 10.16
N TRP A 167 18.23 13.62 11.24
CA TRP A 167 18.26 12.16 11.15
C TRP A 167 16.88 11.58 11.45
N ILE A 168 16.47 10.57 10.69
CA ILE A 168 15.20 9.86 10.90
C ILE A 168 15.46 8.35 11.09
N PRO A 169 14.68 7.67 11.95
CA PRO A 169 14.74 6.22 12.07
C PRO A 169 14.02 5.62 10.87
N PHE A 170 14.78 5.25 9.84
CA PHE A 170 14.23 4.74 8.59
C PHE A 170 13.42 3.47 8.82
N SER A 171 13.91 2.53 9.61
CA SER A 171 13.17 1.29 9.91
C SER A 171 11.84 1.54 10.61
N TRP A 172 11.74 2.61 11.42
CA TRP A 172 10.48 3.01 12.05
C TRP A 172 9.46 3.49 11.04
N PHE A 173 9.82 4.48 10.23
CA PHE A 173 8.92 5.03 9.22
C PHE A 173 8.62 4.03 8.11
N PHE A 174 9.58 3.17 7.75
CA PHE A 174 9.34 2.10 6.79
C PHE A 174 8.32 1.08 7.31
N ALA A 175 8.35 0.74 8.61
CA ALA A 175 7.35 -0.16 9.19
C ALA A 175 5.93 0.44 9.18
N ILE A 176 5.81 1.77 9.20
CA ILE A 176 4.53 2.49 9.16
C ILE A 176 4.07 2.70 7.71
N ASN A 177 4.93 3.31 6.90
CA ASN A 177 4.56 3.83 5.58
C ASN A 177 4.75 2.78 4.47
N GLU A 178 5.71 1.87 4.62
CA GLU A 178 6.22 0.96 3.58
C GLU A 178 6.43 1.69 2.25
N PHE A 179 5.48 1.49 1.33
CA PHE A 179 5.52 1.91 -0.06
C PHE A 179 4.82 3.25 -0.32
N ASN A 180 4.28 3.91 0.73
CA ASN A 180 3.69 5.25 0.65
C ASN A 180 4.76 6.31 0.86
N GLY A 181 4.80 7.31 -0.02
CA GLY A 181 5.76 8.41 0.05
C GLY A 181 6.97 8.37 -0.90
N PRO A 182 7.38 7.24 -1.52
CA PRO A 182 8.26 7.28 -2.67
C PRO A 182 7.65 8.15 -3.78
N SER A 183 8.47 8.97 -4.41
CA SER A 183 8.06 9.84 -5.51
C SER A 183 9.24 10.09 -6.43
N ALA A 184 9.00 10.20 -7.73
CA ALA A 184 9.98 10.69 -8.69
C ALA A 184 9.38 11.73 -9.64
N GLY A 185 10.25 12.56 -10.21
CA GLY A 185 9.82 13.68 -11.05
C GLY A 185 10.88 14.09 -12.07
N ASN A 186 10.50 14.97 -13.00
CA ASN A 186 11.44 15.46 -13.99
C ASN A 186 12.50 16.40 -13.41
N CYS A 187 12.18 17.03 -12.28
CA CYS A 187 13.02 17.86 -11.42
C CYS A 187 12.68 17.57 -9.94
N VAL A 188 13.40 18.22 -9.02
CA VAL A 188 13.21 18.07 -7.57
C VAL A 188 11.80 18.49 -7.15
N GLU A 189 11.33 19.61 -7.67
CA GLU A 189 10.05 20.22 -7.29
C GLU A 189 8.86 19.34 -7.70
N GLU A 190 8.91 18.73 -8.90
CA GLU A 190 7.89 17.76 -9.33
C GLU A 190 7.83 16.54 -8.41
N ALA A 191 8.99 15.97 -8.05
CA ALA A 191 9.06 14.80 -7.19
C ALA A 191 8.50 15.13 -5.79
N LEU A 192 8.89 16.27 -5.22
CA LEU A 192 8.41 16.72 -3.91
C LEU A 192 6.91 17.03 -3.91
N SER A 193 6.40 17.73 -4.93
CA SER A 193 4.97 18.01 -5.05
C SER A 193 4.15 16.72 -5.11
N GLN A 194 4.59 15.74 -5.92
CA GLN A 194 3.96 14.42 -6.02
C GLN A 194 4.00 13.66 -4.69
N GLY A 195 5.15 13.61 -4.01
CA GLY A 195 5.31 12.90 -2.74
C GLY A 195 4.47 13.49 -1.60
N ILE A 196 4.42 14.83 -1.48
CA ILE A 196 3.58 15.49 -0.47
C ILE A 196 2.10 15.23 -0.74
N CYS A 197 1.65 15.39 -1.98
CA CYS A 197 0.26 15.18 -2.35
C CYS A 197 -0.18 13.73 -2.15
N GLU A 198 0.69 12.75 -2.43
CA GLU A 198 0.39 11.33 -2.18
C GLU A 198 0.16 11.05 -0.69
N ILE A 199 1.03 11.55 0.20
CA ILE A 199 0.85 11.33 1.64
C ILE A 199 -0.45 11.97 2.14
N VAL A 200 -0.81 13.15 1.63
CA VAL A 200 -2.07 13.82 1.96
C VAL A 200 -3.26 13.02 1.45
N GLU A 201 -3.20 12.53 0.21
CA GLU A 201 -4.23 11.68 -0.39
C GLU A 201 -4.50 10.44 0.46
N ARG A 202 -3.44 9.76 0.92
CA ARG A 202 -3.53 8.58 1.79
C ARG A 202 -4.07 8.93 3.17
N HIS A 203 -3.64 10.05 3.74
CA HIS A 203 -4.16 10.55 5.02
C HIS A 203 -5.65 10.82 4.98
N VAL A 204 -6.14 11.64 4.04
CA VAL A 204 -7.57 11.96 3.97
C VAL A 204 -8.42 10.74 3.63
N SER A 205 -7.92 9.86 2.76
CA SER A 205 -8.56 8.58 2.44
C SER A 205 -8.72 7.69 3.68
N SER A 206 -7.68 7.59 4.49
CA SER A 206 -7.68 6.83 5.75
C SER A 206 -8.67 7.46 6.75
N VAL A 207 -8.61 8.78 6.97
CA VAL A 207 -9.48 9.47 7.94
C VAL A 207 -10.96 9.34 7.56
N ILE A 208 -11.31 9.51 6.28
CA ILE A 208 -12.69 9.42 5.79
C ILE A 208 -13.23 8.00 5.92
N SER A 209 -12.46 7.01 5.44
CA SER A 209 -12.92 5.62 5.37
C SER A 209 -13.06 4.97 6.76
N HIS A 210 -12.11 5.22 7.67
CA HIS A 210 -12.17 4.66 9.03
C HIS A 210 -13.30 5.25 9.85
N ASN A 211 -13.47 6.57 9.81
CA ASN A 211 -14.47 7.25 10.62
C ASN A 211 -15.84 7.32 9.92
N LYS A 212 -15.96 6.72 8.72
CA LYS A 212 -17.15 6.76 7.86
C LYS A 212 -17.71 8.19 7.73
N LEU A 213 -16.82 9.17 7.49
CA LEU A 213 -17.18 10.58 7.47
C LEU A 213 -18.05 10.89 6.25
N SER A 214 -19.20 11.52 6.49
CA SER A 214 -19.98 12.10 5.41
C SER A 214 -19.30 13.37 4.92
N VAL A 215 -18.90 13.37 3.65
CA VAL A 215 -18.19 14.47 2.99
C VAL A 215 -19.03 15.05 1.85
N PRO A 216 -18.91 16.36 1.54
CA PRO A 216 -19.68 16.98 0.47
C PRO A 216 -19.42 16.32 -0.88
N ALA A 217 -20.45 16.17 -1.71
CA ALA A 217 -20.28 15.76 -3.09
C ALA A 217 -19.84 16.93 -3.99
N ILE A 218 -19.13 16.63 -5.07
CA ILE A 218 -18.68 17.61 -6.06
C ILE A 218 -19.61 17.56 -7.28
N ARG A 219 -20.08 18.72 -7.75
CA ARG A 219 -20.87 18.82 -8.99
C ARG A 219 -19.98 18.57 -10.21
N PRO A 220 -20.18 17.48 -10.99
CA PRO A 220 -19.39 17.25 -12.20
C PRO A 220 -19.47 18.39 -13.22
N GLU A 221 -20.59 19.12 -13.25
CA GLU A 221 -20.84 20.21 -14.19
C GLU A 221 -20.07 21.50 -13.87
N SER A 222 -19.50 21.60 -12.67
CA SER A 222 -18.71 22.76 -12.24
C SER A 222 -17.29 22.80 -12.83
N VAL A 223 -16.84 21.69 -13.45
CA VAL A 223 -15.48 21.55 -13.97
C VAL A 223 -15.33 22.23 -15.33
N THR A 224 -14.18 22.88 -15.51
CA THR A 224 -13.82 23.60 -16.75
C THR A 224 -12.62 23.00 -17.48
N ASP A 225 -11.77 22.22 -16.79
CA ASP A 225 -10.65 21.50 -17.39
C ASP A 225 -11.14 20.55 -18.49
N THR A 226 -10.58 20.71 -19.68
CA THR A 226 -11.03 19.99 -20.87
C THR A 226 -10.85 18.49 -20.76
N MET A 227 -9.76 18.02 -20.14
CA MET A 227 -9.48 16.59 -20.01
C MET A 227 -10.45 15.93 -19.02
N VAL A 228 -10.74 16.60 -17.90
CA VAL A 228 -11.72 16.09 -16.93
C VAL A 228 -13.12 16.03 -17.55
N VAL A 229 -13.54 17.08 -18.25
CA VAL A 229 -14.83 17.12 -18.96
C VAL A 229 -14.93 15.99 -19.99
N GLU A 230 -13.86 15.71 -20.73
CA GLU A 230 -13.81 14.59 -21.68
C GLU A 230 -13.90 13.22 -20.99
N MET A 231 -13.18 13.01 -19.89
CA MET A 231 -13.25 11.76 -19.13
C MET A 231 -14.64 11.51 -18.53
N LEU A 232 -15.28 12.54 -17.97
CA LEU A 232 -16.65 12.44 -17.47
C LEU A 232 -17.63 12.01 -18.58
N LYS A 233 -17.47 12.53 -19.80
CA LYS A 233 -18.25 12.09 -20.97
C LYS A 233 -17.97 10.63 -21.32
N LYS A 234 -16.72 10.17 -21.23
CA LYS A 234 -16.34 8.76 -21.48
C LYS A 234 -17.00 7.81 -20.49
N TYR A 235 -16.90 8.08 -19.19
CA TYR A 235 -17.58 7.30 -18.14
C TYR A 235 -19.09 7.24 -18.37
N LYS A 236 -19.72 8.39 -18.59
CA LYS A 236 -21.16 8.48 -18.88
C LYS A 236 -21.56 7.68 -20.11
N LYS A 237 -20.78 7.75 -21.19
CA LYS A 237 -21.00 6.99 -22.44
C LYS A 237 -20.89 5.48 -22.21
N ALA A 238 -19.98 5.05 -21.35
CA ALA A 238 -19.79 3.65 -21.00
C ALA A 238 -20.88 3.10 -20.06
N GLY A 239 -21.77 3.97 -19.54
CA GLY A 239 -22.80 3.60 -18.58
C GLY A 239 -22.28 3.51 -17.14
N VAL A 240 -21.05 3.95 -16.88
CA VAL A 240 -20.44 3.91 -15.54
C VAL A 240 -20.98 5.05 -14.71
N GLN A 241 -21.46 4.74 -13.51
CA GLN A 241 -21.95 5.70 -12.55
C GLN A 241 -20.79 6.20 -11.69
N LEU A 242 -20.71 7.52 -11.49
CA LEU A 242 -19.69 8.18 -10.69
C LEU A 242 -20.30 8.88 -9.48
N TYR A 243 -19.63 8.78 -8.34
CA TYR A 243 -19.85 9.60 -7.15
C TYR A 243 -18.54 10.31 -6.82
N LEU A 244 -18.62 11.63 -6.68
CA LEU A 244 -17.47 12.51 -6.58
C LEU A 244 -17.60 13.29 -5.28
N SER A 245 -16.53 13.34 -4.50
CA SER A 245 -16.58 13.89 -3.15
C SER A 245 -15.37 14.76 -2.84
N ASP A 246 -15.59 15.81 -2.05
CA ASP A 246 -14.56 16.67 -1.49
C ASP A 246 -13.85 15.93 -0.36
N PHE A 247 -12.63 15.48 -0.62
CA PHE A 247 -11.78 14.77 0.34
C PHE A 247 -10.80 15.71 1.05
N THR A 248 -10.86 17.01 0.78
CA THR A 248 -9.87 17.96 1.32
C THR A 248 -9.84 17.97 2.85
N LEU A 249 -10.96 17.65 3.51
CA LEU A 249 -11.14 17.78 4.96
C LEU A 249 -10.66 19.17 5.41
N ASP A 250 -9.84 19.22 6.46
CA ASP A 250 -9.21 20.43 6.91
C ASP A 250 -7.82 20.63 6.31
N MET A 251 -7.28 19.78 5.43
CA MET A 251 -5.85 19.74 5.05
C MET A 251 -5.31 20.93 4.25
N GLY A 252 -6.19 21.73 3.62
CA GLY A 252 -5.78 22.91 2.83
C GLY A 252 -5.12 22.60 1.48
N ILE A 253 -5.08 21.33 1.08
CA ILE A 253 -4.61 20.85 -0.23
C ILE A 253 -5.81 20.13 -0.88
N PRO A 254 -6.18 20.46 -2.13
CA PRO A 254 -7.41 19.91 -2.70
C PRO A 254 -7.28 18.41 -2.99
N SER A 255 -8.28 17.64 -2.53
CA SER A 255 -8.35 16.20 -2.70
C SER A 255 -9.75 15.84 -3.19
N VAL A 256 -9.82 15.03 -4.24
CA VAL A 256 -11.08 14.58 -4.84
C VAL A 256 -11.19 13.08 -4.69
N GLY A 257 -12.22 12.62 -3.97
CA GLY A 257 -12.64 11.22 -3.97
C GLY A 257 -13.48 10.91 -5.20
N ALA A 258 -13.22 9.76 -5.83
CA ALA A 258 -14.02 9.24 -6.94
C ALA A 258 -14.38 7.78 -6.68
N MET A 259 -15.68 7.51 -6.61
CA MET A 259 -16.22 6.16 -6.59
C MET A 259 -16.96 5.87 -7.90
N ALA A 260 -16.77 4.68 -8.45
CA ALA A 260 -17.31 4.30 -9.74
C ALA A 260 -17.72 2.84 -9.79
N TYR A 261 -18.82 2.54 -10.48
CA TYR A 261 -19.19 1.18 -10.86
C TYR A 261 -20.08 1.18 -12.10
N ASP A 262 -20.14 0.06 -12.80
CA ASP A 262 -21.08 -0.16 -13.90
C ASP A 262 -22.31 -0.95 -13.43
N PRO A 263 -23.48 -0.30 -13.30
CA PRO A 263 -24.69 -0.96 -12.82
C PRO A 263 -25.21 -2.06 -13.76
N SER A 264 -24.80 -2.06 -15.04
CA SER A 264 -25.25 -3.07 -16.00
C SER A 264 -24.51 -4.41 -15.89
N THR A 265 -23.33 -4.40 -15.28
CA THR A 265 -22.48 -5.59 -15.13
C THR A 265 -22.10 -5.88 -13.68
N PHE A 266 -22.48 -5.04 -12.73
CA PHE A 266 -22.27 -5.26 -11.29
C PHE A 266 -23.28 -6.26 -10.71
N PRO A 267 -22.88 -7.16 -9.80
CA PRO A 267 -21.52 -7.35 -9.26
C PRO A 267 -20.67 -8.36 -10.06
N GLU A 268 -21.18 -8.91 -11.16
CA GLU A 268 -20.53 -10.05 -11.84
C GLU A 268 -19.21 -9.69 -12.54
N LYS A 269 -19.18 -8.60 -13.32
CA LYS A 269 -17.99 -8.17 -14.07
C LYS A 269 -17.49 -6.77 -13.73
N SER A 270 -18.30 -6.01 -12.99
CA SER A 270 -17.94 -4.71 -12.43
C SER A 270 -17.84 -4.81 -10.93
N GLU A 271 -16.93 -4.02 -10.38
CA GLU A 271 -16.76 -3.81 -8.95
C GLU A 271 -17.07 -2.36 -8.60
N ILE A 272 -17.29 -2.08 -7.31
CA ILE A 272 -17.27 -0.72 -6.80
C ILE A 272 -15.81 -0.35 -6.60
N VAL A 273 -15.32 0.56 -7.45
CA VAL A 273 -13.97 1.09 -7.36
C VAL A 273 -14.02 2.42 -6.65
N TRP A 274 -13.23 2.57 -5.59
CA TRP A 274 -13.15 3.81 -4.82
C TRP A 274 -11.68 4.22 -4.65
N THR A 275 -11.38 5.45 -5.05
CA THR A 275 -10.03 6.03 -4.93
C THR A 275 -10.11 7.55 -4.75
N ALA A 276 -8.98 8.21 -4.60
CA ALA A 276 -8.85 9.65 -4.51
C ALA A 276 -7.70 10.16 -5.36
N GLY A 277 -7.72 11.45 -5.66
CA GLY A 277 -6.62 12.18 -6.29
C GLY A 277 -6.33 13.46 -5.52
N THR A 278 -5.07 13.75 -5.26
CA THR A 278 -4.62 15.02 -4.63
C THR A 278 -3.52 15.68 -5.47
N THR A 279 -3.65 16.99 -5.69
CA THR A 279 -2.64 17.89 -6.31
C THR A 279 -2.86 19.31 -5.79
N PRO A 280 -1.97 20.28 -6.07
CA PRO A 280 -2.19 21.69 -5.77
C PRO A 280 -3.43 22.31 -6.47
N ASP A 281 -3.72 21.88 -7.71
CA ASP A 281 -4.91 22.29 -8.49
C ASP A 281 -6.06 21.29 -8.25
N PRO A 282 -7.29 21.74 -7.90
CA PRO A 282 -8.43 20.87 -7.63
C PRO A 282 -8.97 20.15 -8.87
N GLN A 283 -8.88 20.73 -10.06
CA GLN A 283 -9.27 20.09 -11.31
C GLN A 283 -8.24 19.04 -11.73
N LYS A 284 -6.95 19.26 -11.47
CA LYS A 284 -5.92 18.21 -11.64
C LYS A 284 -6.08 17.08 -10.63
N ALA A 285 -6.54 17.38 -9.42
CA ALA A 285 -6.83 16.38 -8.39
C ALA A 285 -7.98 15.48 -8.84
N PHE A 286 -9.01 16.10 -9.43
CA PHE A 286 -10.12 15.39 -10.07
C PHE A 286 -9.63 14.53 -11.26
N SER A 287 -8.81 15.07 -12.17
CA SER A 287 -8.23 14.30 -13.29
C SER A 287 -7.50 13.04 -12.78
N ARG A 288 -6.69 13.17 -11.73
CA ARG A 288 -6.00 12.04 -11.10
C ARG A 288 -6.97 11.01 -10.53
N ALA A 289 -8.01 11.43 -9.81
CA ALA A 289 -9.00 10.52 -9.26
C ALA A 289 -9.69 9.70 -10.36
N LEU A 290 -10.09 10.34 -11.47
CA LEU A 290 -10.70 9.64 -12.61
C LEU A 290 -9.74 8.66 -13.29
N THR A 291 -8.50 9.06 -13.54
CA THR A 291 -7.51 8.17 -14.19
C THR A 291 -7.14 6.98 -13.31
N GLU A 292 -7.15 7.15 -11.98
CA GLU A 292 -6.94 6.05 -11.04
C GLU A 292 -8.13 5.10 -10.97
N VAL A 293 -9.36 5.60 -11.07
CA VAL A 293 -10.55 4.74 -11.24
C VAL A 293 -10.38 3.84 -12.47
N ALA A 294 -9.97 4.38 -13.61
CA ALA A 294 -9.74 3.58 -14.83
C ALA A 294 -8.62 2.55 -14.66
N GLN A 295 -7.53 2.92 -13.97
CA GLN A 295 -6.41 2.02 -13.70
C GLN A 295 -6.83 0.82 -12.83
N LEU A 296 -7.64 1.06 -11.80
CA LEU A 296 -8.10 0.01 -10.87
C LEU A 296 -9.21 -0.84 -11.49
N ALA A 297 -10.20 -0.22 -12.13
CA ALA A 297 -11.36 -0.92 -12.68
C ALA A 297 -11.06 -1.67 -14.00
N GLY A 298 -9.97 -1.29 -14.68
CA GLY A 298 -9.84 -1.54 -16.11
C GLY A 298 -11.01 -0.91 -16.86
N ASP A 299 -11.89 -1.75 -17.43
CA ASP A 299 -13.03 -1.33 -18.25
C ASP A 299 -14.40 -1.76 -17.67
N PHE A 300 -14.46 -2.16 -16.40
CA PHE A 300 -15.68 -2.60 -15.70
C PHE A 300 -16.43 -3.78 -16.37
N ASN A 301 -15.79 -4.52 -17.26
CA ASN A 301 -16.39 -5.62 -18.02
C ASN A 301 -15.51 -6.87 -18.15
N THR A 302 -14.35 -6.90 -17.50
CA THR A 302 -13.36 -7.96 -17.67
C THR A 302 -13.42 -9.04 -16.59
N GLY A 303 -14.18 -8.82 -15.51
CA GLY A 303 -14.16 -9.71 -14.33
C GLY A 303 -12.84 -9.67 -13.56
N ALA A 304 -11.95 -8.74 -13.90
CA ALA A 304 -10.73 -8.51 -13.14
C ALA A 304 -11.07 -7.91 -11.77
N ASN A 305 -10.45 -8.44 -10.72
CA ASN A 305 -10.56 -7.91 -9.37
C ASN A 305 -9.37 -6.99 -9.08
N TYR A 306 -9.62 -5.78 -8.59
CA TYR A 306 -8.55 -4.86 -8.23
C TYR A 306 -8.05 -5.09 -6.80
N VAL A 307 -6.78 -4.75 -6.57
CA VAL A 307 -6.18 -4.75 -5.22
C VAL A 307 -6.38 -3.37 -4.62
N ALA A 308 -7.08 -3.30 -3.49
CA ALA A 308 -7.27 -2.05 -2.76
C ALA A 308 -5.94 -1.55 -2.20
N SER A 309 -5.56 -0.31 -2.52
CA SER A 309 -4.26 0.26 -2.14
C SER A 309 -4.34 1.50 -1.22
N GLY A 310 -5.54 2.02 -0.93
CA GLY A 310 -5.70 3.22 -0.09
C GLY A 310 -7.08 3.39 0.52
N LEU A 311 -8.14 3.02 -0.21
CA LEU A 311 -9.53 3.02 0.27
C LEU A 311 -10.10 1.59 0.26
N PRO A 312 -11.07 1.27 1.14
CA PRO A 312 -11.72 -0.04 1.16
C PRO A 312 -12.49 -0.32 -0.12
N LYS A 313 -12.57 -1.62 -0.42
CA LYS A 313 -13.45 -2.17 -1.44
C LYS A 313 -14.80 -2.43 -0.81
N TYR A 314 -15.87 -2.05 -1.49
CA TYR A 314 -17.23 -2.31 -1.06
C TYR A 314 -17.87 -3.38 -1.92
N ASN A 315 -18.62 -4.26 -1.26
CA ASN A 315 -19.38 -5.31 -1.93
C ASN A 315 -20.82 -4.88 -2.23
N THR A 316 -21.30 -3.85 -1.53
CA THR A 316 -22.65 -3.33 -1.64
C THR A 316 -22.65 -1.80 -1.65
N MET A 317 -23.68 -1.18 -2.23
CA MET A 317 -23.81 0.28 -2.25
C MET A 317 -24.17 0.83 -0.86
N GLU A 318 -24.80 0.00 -0.01
CA GLU A 318 -25.15 0.33 1.37
C GLU A 318 -23.91 0.60 2.22
N GLU A 319 -22.82 -0.15 2.03
CA GLU A 319 -21.54 0.09 2.70
C GLU A 319 -20.96 1.47 2.34
N ALA A 320 -21.21 1.94 1.11
CA ALA A 320 -20.76 3.22 0.58
C ALA A 320 -21.77 4.37 0.80
N ALA A 321 -22.87 4.15 1.54
CA ALA A 321 -23.94 5.15 1.67
C ALA A 321 -23.46 6.49 2.23
N TYR A 322 -22.47 6.48 3.13
CA TYR A 322 -21.96 7.69 3.80
C TYR A 322 -21.23 8.67 2.86
N ILE A 323 -20.77 8.21 1.69
CA ILE A 323 -20.14 9.04 0.65
C ILE A 323 -21.02 9.22 -0.60
N THR A 324 -22.10 8.43 -0.74
CA THR A 324 -22.97 8.46 -1.93
C THR A 324 -24.33 9.10 -1.70
N ALA A 325 -24.88 8.98 -0.49
CA ALA A 325 -26.16 9.55 -0.10
C ALA A 325 -25.94 10.84 0.72
N VAL A 326 -25.36 11.85 0.07
CA VAL A 326 -24.98 13.12 0.71
C VAL A 326 -25.85 14.28 0.22
N ASP A 327 -26.27 15.13 1.15
CA ASP A 327 -27.16 16.26 0.86
C ASP A 327 -26.43 17.54 0.47
N GLN A 328 -25.14 17.65 0.82
CA GLN A 328 -24.30 18.80 0.50
C GLN A 328 -23.55 18.59 -0.81
N MET A 329 -23.70 19.56 -1.71
CA MET A 329 -22.96 19.62 -2.96
C MET A 329 -22.11 20.89 -2.99
N LYS A 330 -20.90 20.79 -3.53
CA LYS A 330 -19.99 21.91 -3.82
C LYS A 330 -19.60 21.95 -5.29
N ASP A 331 -19.29 23.13 -5.77
CA ASP A 331 -18.57 23.32 -7.03
C ASP A 331 -17.07 23.07 -6.82
N ILE A 332 -16.38 22.59 -7.86
CA ILE A 332 -14.94 22.29 -7.77
C ILE A 332 -14.11 23.54 -7.41
N SER A 333 -14.59 24.73 -7.76
CA SER A 333 -13.96 26.01 -7.42
C SER A 333 -14.08 26.41 -5.95
N GLU A 334 -14.88 25.69 -5.15
CA GLU A 334 -14.97 25.90 -3.71
C GLU A 334 -13.90 25.14 -2.92
N LEU A 335 -13.19 24.20 -3.56
CA LEU A 335 -12.02 23.56 -2.98
C LEU A 335 -10.85 24.56 -2.96
N PRO A 336 -9.91 24.43 -1.99
CA PRO A 336 -8.72 25.28 -1.99
C PRO A 336 -7.93 25.07 -3.28
N ASP A 337 -7.51 26.17 -3.91
CA ASP A 337 -6.60 26.13 -5.05
C ASP A 337 -5.29 26.77 -4.61
N ILE A 338 -4.26 25.94 -4.52
CA ILE A 338 -2.91 26.36 -4.13
C ILE A 338 -1.91 26.18 -5.28
N SER A 339 -2.43 26.04 -6.50
CA SER A 339 -1.64 25.90 -7.70
C SER A 339 -0.96 27.20 -8.11
N ASP A 340 0.14 27.07 -8.85
CA ASP A 340 0.91 28.18 -9.40
C ASP A 340 1.59 27.75 -10.71
N ASP A 341 1.94 28.68 -11.59
CA ASP A 341 2.67 28.35 -12.83
C ASP A 341 4.09 27.82 -12.55
N ASN A 342 4.61 28.01 -11.34
CA ASN A 342 5.90 27.53 -10.87
C ASN A 342 5.72 26.45 -9.79
N ILE A 343 6.11 25.21 -10.09
CA ILE A 343 5.93 24.04 -9.20
C ILE A 343 6.69 24.23 -7.87
N LYS A 344 7.77 25.02 -7.84
CA LYS A 344 8.42 25.40 -6.58
C LYS A 344 7.45 26.09 -5.61
N VAL A 345 6.67 27.05 -6.11
CA VAL A 345 5.69 27.79 -5.31
C VAL A 345 4.61 26.84 -4.81
N GLU A 346 4.20 25.86 -5.63
CA GLU A 346 3.26 24.83 -5.20
C GLU A 346 3.81 23.94 -4.08
N VAL A 347 5.09 23.55 -4.15
CA VAL A 347 5.76 22.83 -3.05
C VAL A 347 5.78 23.67 -1.77
N GLU A 348 6.10 24.96 -1.88
CA GLU A 348 6.10 25.90 -0.75
C GLU A 348 4.69 26.06 -0.16
N ASN A 349 3.65 26.16 -1.00
CA ASN A 349 2.25 26.24 -0.58
C ASN A 349 1.79 24.96 0.13
N CYS A 350 2.13 23.78 -0.39
CA CYS A 350 1.84 22.50 0.26
C CYS A 350 2.50 22.40 1.65
N ILE A 351 3.77 22.80 1.76
CA ILE A 351 4.49 22.83 3.05
C ILE A 351 3.81 23.80 4.02
N ALA A 352 3.41 25.00 3.54
CA ALA A 352 2.73 25.99 4.36
C ALA A 352 1.39 25.47 4.89
N ALA A 353 0.55 24.89 4.02
CA ALA A 353 -0.73 24.31 4.39
C ALA A 353 -0.56 23.24 5.49
N LEU A 354 0.41 22.34 5.34
CA LEU A 354 0.67 21.30 6.35
C LEU A 354 1.24 21.88 7.66
N SER A 355 2.13 22.88 7.56
CA SER A 355 2.73 23.52 8.73
C SER A 355 1.70 24.21 9.61
N GLU A 356 0.66 24.81 9.05
CA GLU A 356 -0.45 25.42 9.80
C GLU A 356 -1.21 24.39 10.66
N ARG A 357 -1.15 23.10 10.29
CA ARG A 357 -1.74 21.97 11.02
C ARG A 357 -0.73 21.23 11.90
N GLY A 358 0.45 21.81 12.08
CA GLY A 358 1.54 21.21 12.84
C GLY A 358 2.07 19.91 12.21
N MET A 359 1.92 19.74 10.89
CA MET A 359 2.45 18.61 10.13
C MET A 359 3.71 19.05 9.41
N GLU A 360 4.83 18.40 9.71
CA GLU A 360 6.12 18.72 9.12
C GLU A 360 6.45 17.77 7.98
N VAL A 361 6.99 18.32 6.89
CA VAL A 361 7.40 17.56 5.71
C VAL A 361 8.88 17.24 5.81
N ILE A 362 9.21 15.95 5.90
CA ILE A 362 10.58 15.45 5.93
C ILE A 362 10.80 14.54 4.73
N VAL A 363 11.93 14.66 4.07
CA VAL A 363 12.24 13.85 2.89
C VAL A 363 13.62 13.21 2.98
N VAL A 364 13.72 11.97 2.53
CA VAL A 364 14.98 11.28 2.28
C VAL A 364 15.24 11.31 0.79
N ASP A 365 16.42 11.77 0.37
CA ASP A 365 16.86 11.68 -1.02
C ASP A 365 17.19 10.22 -1.35
N THR A 366 16.41 9.63 -2.26
CA THR A 366 16.56 8.23 -2.68
C THR A 366 17.02 8.11 -4.12
N MET A 367 17.41 9.24 -4.76
CA MET A 367 17.84 9.28 -6.15
C MET A 367 18.98 8.29 -6.42
N HIS A 368 18.76 7.40 -7.40
CA HIS A 368 19.81 6.51 -7.86
C HIS A 368 20.91 7.28 -8.60
N SER A 369 22.16 7.15 -8.14
CA SER A 369 23.29 7.98 -8.57
C SER A 369 23.60 7.90 -10.07
N GLN A 370 23.35 6.75 -10.71
CA GLN A 370 23.54 6.61 -12.16
C GLN A 370 22.30 7.00 -12.96
N LEU A 371 21.10 6.88 -12.38
CA LEU A 371 19.86 7.16 -13.09
C LEU A 371 19.60 8.67 -13.17
N GLU A 372 19.98 9.40 -12.12
CA GLU A 372 19.87 10.87 -12.03
C GLU A 372 18.44 11.38 -12.30
N VAL A 373 17.45 10.58 -11.95
CA VAL A 373 16.04 10.99 -11.89
C VAL A 373 15.76 11.37 -10.43
N PRO A 374 15.41 12.63 -10.13
CA PRO A 374 15.08 13.06 -8.78
C PRO A 374 14.03 12.14 -8.16
N ALA A 375 14.36 11.56 -7.01
CA ALA A 375 13.49 10.65 -6.28
C ALA A 375 13.63 10.88 -4.78
N PHE A 376 12.50 10.86 -4.06
CA PHE A 376 12.44 11.10 -2.63
C PHE A 376 11.52 10.10 -1.94
N TYR A 377 11.79 9.85 -0.67
CA TYR A 377 10.85 9.23 0.25
C TYR A 377 10.31 10.28 1.23
N THR A 378 9.02 10.60 1.10
CA THR A 378 8.33 11.65 1.86
C THR A 378 7.71 11.09 3.13
N ILE A 379 7.97 11.76 4.24
CA ILE A 379 7.52 11.40 5.58
C ILE A 379 6.85 12.62 6.21
N ILE A 380 5.60 12.45 6.63
CA ILE A 380 4.83 13.47 7.35
C ILE A 380 4.32 12.85 8.65
N PRO A 381 5.01 13.03 9.79
CA PRO A 381 4.58 12.43 11.05
C PRO A 381 3.19 12.92 11.48
N GLY A 382 2.28 11.98 11.69
CA GLY A 382 0.86 12.23 11.97
C GLY A 382 -0.05 12.07 10.75
N ALA A 383 0.49 11.75 9.57
CA ALA A 383 -0.33 11.25 8.47
C ALA A 383 -0.86 9.85 8.80
N HIS A 384 -2.10 9.57 8.35
CA HIS A 384 -2.77 8.30 8.63
C HIS A 384 -2.68 7.40 7.39
N PHE A 385 -2.53 6.09 7.59
CA PHE A 385 -2.56 5.10 6.50
C PHE A 385 -3.55 3.99 6.84
N ARG A 386 -4.31 3.54 5.83
CA ARG A 386 -5.47 2.67 6.02
C ARG A 386 -5.16 1.42 6.85
N GLU A 387 -4.08 0.72 6.53
CA GLU A 387 -3.79 -0.59 7.12
C GLU A 387 -3.27 -0.55 8.56
N ARG A 388 -2.95 0.64 9.11
CA ARG A 388 -1.94 0.76 10.19
C ARG A 388 -2.20 1.86 11.22
N ALA A 389 -3.34 2.56 11.15
CA ALA A 389 -3.58 3.73 11.98
C ALA A 389 -4.31 3.45 13.29
N ILE A 390 -5.06 2.34 13.41
CA ILE A 390 -5.92 2.09 14.57
C ILE A 390 -5.18 1.25 15.61
N GLY A 391 -5.24 1.69 16.88
CA GLY A 391 -4.71 0.94 18.02
C GLY A 391 -3.18 0.83 18.08
N THR A 392 -2.46 1.57 17.24
CA THR A 392 -1.00 1.55 17.24
C THR A 392 -0.42 2.42 18.33
N SER A 393 0.80 2.09 18.74
CA SER A 393 1.53 2.81 19.79
C SER A 393 3.03 2.70 19.57
N VAL A 394 3.80 3.54 20.24
CA VAL A 394 5.26 3.45 20.24
C VAL A 394 5.69 2.10 20.81
N GLY A 395 4.99 1.62 21.84
CA GLY A 395 5.25 0.31 22.44
C GLY A 395 5.05 -0.84 21.45
N MET A 396 3.92 -0.85 20.73
CA MET A 396 3.60 -1.89 19.75
C MET A 396 4.61 -1.94 18.61
N PHE A 397 4.93 -0.79 18.01
CA PHE A 397 5.90 -0.73 16.91
C PHE A 397 7.32 -1.08 17.36
N SER A 398 7.70 -0.71 18.59
CA SER A 398 8.98 -1.13 19.16
C SER A 398 9.04 -2.66 19.29
N ALA A 399 7.99 -3.30 19.81
CA ALA A 399 7.91 -4.76 19.91
C ALA A 399 7.92 -5.45 18.52
N LYS A 400 7.21 -4.89 17.54
CA LYS A 400 7.22 -5.36 16.15
C LYS A 400 8.63 -5.35 15.56
N LEU A 401 9.34 -4.23 15.75
CA LEU A 401 10.70 -4.06 15.23
C LEU A 401 11.72 -4.98 15.93
N MET A 402 11.56 -5.22 17.23
CA MET A 402 12.34 -6.23 17.96
C MET A 402 12.10 -7.64 17.39
N ALA A 403 10.85 -7.99 17.12
CA ALA A 403 10.46 -9.28 16.55
C ALA A 403 10.90 -9.48 15.10
N SER A 404 11.10 -8.38 14.37
CA SER A 404 11.59 -8.41 12.98
C SER A 404 13.11 -8.56 12.87
N ASN A 405 13.81 -8.78 13.99
CA ASN A 405 15.23 -9.09 14.00
C ASN A 405 15.48 -10.47 13.40
N ASP A 406 16.51 -10.61 12.56
CA ASP A 406 16.86 -11.86 11.87
C ASP A 406 17.19 -13.02 12.83
N ASN A 407 17.49 -12.73 14.11
CA ASN A 407 17.74 -13.73 15.14
C ASN A 407 16.56 -13.81 16.15
N PRO A 408 15.75 -14.88 16.10
CA PRO A 408 14.62 -15.06 17.02
C PRO A 408 15.00 -15.10 18.51
N LEU A 409 16.21 -15.55 18.86
CA LEU A 409 16.67 -15.59 20.26
C LEU A 409 16.94 -14.18 20.81
N ASP A 410 17.51 -13.30 20.00
CA ASP A 410 17.71 -11.90 20.38
C ASP A 410 16.36 -11.20 20.49
N ALA A 411 15.44 -11.45 19.54
CA ALA A 411 14.07 -10.93 19.60
C ALA A 411 13.35 -11.33 20.90
N ILE A 412 13.43 -12.61 21.30
CA ILE A 412 12.84 -13.10 22.56
C ILE A 412 13.46 -12.39 23.76
N ARG A 413 14.79 -12.31 23.86
CA ARG A 413 15.48 -11.63 24.97
C ARG A 413 15.04 -10.18 25.08
N ASP A 414 14.95 -9.48 23.95
CA ASP A 414 14.62 -8.06 23.91
C ASP A 414 13.14 -7.83 24.29
N LEU A 415 12.23 -8.70 23.83
CA LEU A 415 10.80 -8.70 24.21
C LEU A 415 10.57 -9.09 25.69
N GLU A 416 11.38 -9.98 26.26
CA GLU A 416 11.37 -10.26 27.71
C GLU A 416 11.85 -9.05 28.52
N GLY A 417 12.81 -8.29 28.00
CA GLY A 417 13.22 -6.99 28.53
C GLY A 417 12.11 -5.93 28.43
N PHE A 418 11.40 -5.91 27.30
CA PHE A 418 10.23 -5.08 27.08
C PHE A 418 9.18 -5.33 28.17
N GLU A 419 8.82 -6.60 28.41
CA GLU A 419 7.79 -6.99 29.37
C GLU A 419 8.11 -6.53 30.81
N LYS A 420 9.38 -6.41 31.18
CA LYS A 420 9.79 -5.87 32.48
C LYS A 420 9.56 -4.36 32.59
N THR A 421 9.68 -3.64 31.47
CA THR A 421 9.56 -2.17 31.41
C THR A 421 8.11 -1.73 31.22
N LEU A 422 7.37 -2.47 30.40
CA LEU A 422 5.97 -2.21 30.07
C LEU A 422 5.19 -3.55 30.05
N PRO A 423 4.80 -4.06 31.24
CA PRO A 423 4.17 -5.38 31.38
C PRO A 423 2.72 -5.40 30.89
N GLY A 424 2.22 -6.60 30.59
CA GLY A 424 0.79 -6.86 30.41
C GLY A 424 0.22 -6.36 29.09
N LYS A 425 1.07 -6.14 28.08
CA LYS A 425 0.63 -5.74 26.74
C LYS A 425 0.44 -6.96 25.86
N TYR A 426 -0.73 -7.09 25.24
CA TYR A 426 -1.04 -8.24 24.37
C TYR A 426 -0.03 -8.36 23.23
N TYR A 427 0.33 -7.24 22.59
CA TYR A 427 1.25 -7.25 21.45
C TYR A 427 2.64 -7.78 21.81
N THR A 428 3.12 -7.59 23.05
CA THR A 428 4.39 -8.18 23.51
C THR A 428 4.30 -9.70 23.54
N ARG A 429 3.17 -10.26 24.01
CA ARG A 429 2.92 -11.71 24.00
C ARG A 429 2.73 -12.23 22.59
N PHE A 430 2.00 -11.51 21.74
CA PHE A 430 1.87 -11.83 20.33
C PHE A 430 3.23 -11.95 19.64
N TYR A 431 4.09 -10.94 19.79
CA TYR A 431 5.41 -10.93 19.15
C TYR A 431 6.38 -11.95 19.77
N LEU A 432 6.25 -12.29 21.06
CA LEU A 432 6.95 -13.46 21.62
C LEU A 432 6.47 -14.75 20.93
N GLY A 433 5.17 -14.93 20.74
CA GLY A 433 4.60 -16.05 20.01
C GLY A 433 5.16 -16.19 18.59
N THR A 434 5.24 -15.08 17.85
CA THR A 434 5.84 -15.10 16.49
C THR A 434 7.31 -15.48 16.51
N SER A 435 8.08 -15.02 17.51
CA SER A 435 9.51 -15.37 17.64
C SER A 435 9.72 -16.84 18.02
N TYR A 436 8.87 -17.43 18.86
CA TYR A 436 8.91 -18.87 19.16
C TYR A 436 8.49 -19.73 17.96
N LEU A 437 7.52 -19.29 17.16
CA LEU A 437 7.22 -19.93 15.87
C LEU A 437 8.43 -19.92 14.94
N ALA A 438 9.17 -18.81 14.88
CA ALA A 438 10.40 -18.73 14.09
C ALA A 438 11.54 -19.64 14.61
N LEU A 439 11.46 -20.10 15.86
CA LEU A 439 12.33 -21.14 16.43
C LEU A 439 11.81 -22.57 16.23
N ASP A 440 10.74 -22.75 15.45
CA ASP A 440 10.08 -24.04 15.25
C ASP A 440 9.55 -24.64 16.57
N ASP A 441 9.13 -23.78 17.52
CA ASP A 441 8.48 -24.17 18.78
C ASP A 441 7.00 -23.70 18.80
N PRO A 442 6.12 -24.40 18.07
CA PRO A 442 4.70 -24.05 17.98
C PRO A 442 3.95 -24.26 19.30
N GLU A 443 4.44 -25.10 20.21
CA GLU A 443 3.81 -25.32 21.51
C GLU A 443 3.99 -24.10 22.42
N ALA A 444 5.23 -23.61 22.56
CA ALA A 444 5.50 -22.38 23.30
C ALA A 444 4.80 -21.18 22.66
N ALA A 445 4.83 -21.07 21.33
CA ALA A 445 4.18 -19.99 20.62
C ALA A 445 2.66 -19.95 20.86
N LEU A 446 1.98 -21.10 20.80
CA LEU A 446 0.56 -21.19 21.08
C LEU A 446 0.22 -20.64 22.48
N ALA A 447 1.01 -21.01 23.50
CA ALA A 447 0.81 -20.50 24.86
C ALA A 447 0.98 -18.98 24.97
N TYR A 448 1.84 -18.37 24.15
CA TYR A 448 1.98 -16.91 24.08
C TYR A 448 0.80 -16.24 23.36
N PHE A 449 0.28 -16.82 22.28
CA PHE A 449 -0.91 -16.31 21.60
C PHE A 449 -2.16 -16.42 22.48
N GLU A 450 -2.32 -17.51 23.22
CA GLU A 450 -3.40 -17.66 24.21
C GLU A 450 -3.32 -16.56 25.28
N LYS A 451 -2.12 -16.29 25.82
CA LYS A 451 -1.92 -15.18 26.76
C LYS A 451 -2.21 -13.82 26.11
N SER A 452 -1.81 -13.62 24.85
CA SER A 452 -2.12 -12.39 24.11
C SER A 452 -3.62 -12.11 24.08
N LEU A 453 -4.45 -13.12 23.77
CA LEU A 453 -5.91 -12.97 23.78
C LEU A 453 -6.48 -12.57 25.14
N THR A 454 -5.84 -12.95 26.25
CA THR A 454 -6.30 -12.59 27.60
C THR A 454 -5.93 -11.16 28.03
N LEU A 455 -5.12 -10.44 27.24
CA LEU A 455 -4.59 -9.12 27.57
C LEU A 455 -5.30 -7.99 26.82
N ASN A 456 -6.59 -8.18 26.52
CA ASN A 456 -7.47 -7.20 25.86
C ASN A 456 -6.86 -6.63 24.56
N PRO A 457 -6.55 -7.49 23.57
CA PRO A 457 -6.20 -7.02 22.22
C PRO A 457 -7.33 -6.17 21.63
N THR A 458 -6.98 -5.31 20.68
CA THR A 458 -7.97 -4.56 19.88
C THR A 458 -8.80 -5.54 19.05
N GLU A 459 -10.04 -5.17 18.72
CA GLU A 459 -10.93 -6.03 17.92
C GLU A 459 -10.31 -6.39 16.56
N GLU A 460 -9.55 -5.46 15.97
CA GLU A 460 -8.85 -5.65 14.69
C GLU A 460 -7.68 -6.64 14.76
N ASP A 461 -7.02 -6.77 15.92
CA ASP A 461 -5.87 -7.68 16.09
C ASP A 461 -6.29 -9.11 16.50
N ILE A 462 -7.48 -9.30 17.05
CA ILE A 462 -7.95 -10.63 17.49
C ILE A 462 -7.94 -11.67 16.35
N PRO A 463 -8.44 -11.38 15.13
CA PRO A 463 -8.35 -12.33 14.01
C PRO A 463 -6.91 -12.75 13.68
N SER A 464 -5.95 -11.83 13.80
CA SER A 464 -4.52 -12.12 13.65
C SER A 464 -4.05 -13.15 14.66
N ILE A 465 -4.41 -12.97 15.93
CA ILE A 465 -4.02 -13.91 16.99
C ILE A 465 -4.59 -15.31 16.72
N TYR A 466 -5.87 -15.42 16.35
CA TYR A 466 -6.48 -16.72 16.01
C TYR A 466 -5.83 -17.41 14.82
N SER A 467 -5.48 -16.65 13.77
CA SER A 467 -4.75 -17.20 12.61
C SER A 467 -3.41 -17.79 13.02
N TYR A 468 -2.62 -17.07 13.82
CA TYR A 468 -1.34 -17.58 14.34
C TYR A 468 -1.49 -18.79 15.28
N MET A 469 -2.54 -18.85 16.10
CA MET A 469 -2.88 -20.06 16.86
C MET A 469 -3.19 -21.24 15.93
N GLY A 470 -3.93 -20.98 14.84
CA GLY A 470 -4.19 -21.95 13.78
C GLY A 470 -2.91 -22.47 13.13
N VAL A 471 -1.94 -21.58 12.85
CA VAL A 471 -0.60 -21.96 12.36
C VAL A 471 0.08 -22.90 13.36
N CYS A 472 0.15 -22.52 14.65
CA CYS A 472 0.79 -23.35 15.67
C CYS A 472 0.18 -24.76 15.74
N LEU A 473 -1.16 -24.83 15.78
CA LEU A 473 -1.89 -26.10 15.86
C LEU A 473 -1.73 -26.93 14.58
N LYS A 474 -1.65 -26.29 13.41
CA LYS A 474 -1.36 -26.94 12.13
C LYS A 474 0.06 -27.54 12.11
N GLU A 475 1.08 -26.81 12.57
CA GLU A 475 2.46 -27.34 12.66
C GLU A 475 2.57 -28.51 13.65
N MET A 476 1.74 -28.51 14.71
CA MET A 476 1.60 -29.65 15.63
C MET A 476 0.67 -30.77 15.12
N GLU A 477 0.20 -30.68 13.87
CA GLU A 477 -0.76 -31.61 13.23
C GLU A 477 -2.10 -31.78 13.98
N GLN A 478 -2.47 -30.81 14.84
CA GLN A 478 -3.74 -30.79 15.58
C GLN A 478 -4.82 -30.06 14.77
N TYR A 479 -5.17 -30.60 13.61
CA TYR A 479 -5.98 -29.93 12.59
C TYR A 479 -7.40 -29.58 13.06
N GLU A 480 -8.07 -30.44 13.84
CA GLU A 480 -9.41 -30.15 14.36
C GLU A 480 -9.40 -28.96 15.32
N LYS A 481 -8.39 -28.88 16.20
CA LYS A 481 -8.23 -27.74 17.11
C LYS A 481 -7.87 -26.47 16.35
N ALA A 482 -7.06 -26.58 15.30
CA ALA A 482 -6.75 -25.45 14.43
C ALA A 482 -8.04 -24.88 13.82
N LEU A 483 -8.90 -25.74 13.27
CA LEU A 483 -10.21 -25.34 12.75
C LEU A 483 -11.09 -24.66 13.80
N ASP A 484 -11.10 -25.15 15.04
CA ASP A 484 -11.86 -24.50 16.12
C ASP A 484 -11.37 -23.08 16.42
N ARG A 485 -10.05 -22.84 16.41
CA ARG A 485 -9.49 -21.48 16.60
C ARG A 485 -9.72 -20.59 15.38
N LEU A 486 -9.52 -21.12 14.18
CA LEU A 486 -9.69 -20.39 12.92
C LEU A 486 -11.15 -19.94 12.71
N LYS A 487 -12.14 -20.76 13.10
CA LYS A 487 -13.55 -20.37 13.09
C LYS A 487 -13.87 -19.20 14.03
N GLU A 488 -13.16 -19.04 15.14
CA GLU A 488 -13.33 -17.85 15.99
C GLU A 488 -12.76 -16.60 15.30
N GLY A 489 -11.63 -16.72 14.59
CA GLY A 489 -11.09 -15.64 13.76
C GLY A 489 -12.00 -15.27 12.59
N GLU A 490 -12.52 -16.26 11.86
CA GLU A 490 -13.45 -16.08 10.73
C GLU A 490 -14.73 -15.32 11.13
N LYS A 491 -15.27 -15.59 12.32
CA LYS A 491 -16.46 -14.89 12.83
C LYS A 491 -16.24 -13.38 12.97
N LEU A 492 -15.00 -12.98 13.28
CA LEU A 492 -14.61 -11.60 13.53
C LEU A 492 -14.20 -10.89 12.23
N ASP A 493 -13.51 -11.60 11.34
CA ASP A 493 -13.12 -11.09 10.03
C ASP A 493 -13.30 -12.17 8.95
N LYS A 494 -14.31 -11.95 8.10
CA LYS A 494 -14.73 -12.86 7.03
C LYS A 494 -14.00 -12.63 5.71
N ASP A 495 -13.11 -11.64 5.64
CA ASP A 495 -12.37 -11.31 4.42
C ASP A 495 -10.87 -11.69 4.54
N ARG A 496 -10.49 -12.35 5.64
CA ARG A 496 -9.13 -12.84 5.91
C ARG A 496 -8.79 -14.11 5.14
N THR A 497 -8.08 -13.94 4.03
CA THR A 497 -7.66 -15.04 3.14
C THR A 497 -6.72 -16.04 3.81
N ASP A 498 -5.85 -15.62 4.72
CA ASP A 498 -4.95 -16.49 5.48
C ASP A 498 -5.73 -17.48 6.37
N ILE A 499 -6.84 -17.06 6.98
CA ILE A 499 -7.69 -17.93 7.80
C ILE A 499 -8.31 -19.03 6.94
N TYR A 500 -8.92 -18.67 5.82
CA TYR A 500 -9.50 -19.66 4.90
C TYR A 500 -8.46 -20.60 4.29
N ASN A 501 -7.26 -20.10 3.97
CA ASN A 501 -6.17 -20.94 3.50
C ASN A 501 -5.74 -21.98 4.53
N LEU A 502 -5.60 -21.57 5.80
CA LEU A 502 -5.29 -22.50 6.90
C LEU A 502 -6.42 -23.51 7.14
N MET A 503 -7.67 -23.07 7.11
CA MET A 503 -8.84 -23.96 7.25
C MET A 503 -8.89 -24.98 6.12
N GLY A 504 -8.69 -24.54 4.87
CA GLY A 504 -8.65 -25.40 3.68
C GLY A 504 -7.55 -26.45 3.78
N PHE A 505 -6.36 -26.06 4.24
CA PHE A 505 -5.26 -27.00 4.49
C PHE A 505 -5.61 -28.02 5.58
N CYS A 506 -6.17 -27.58 6.71
CA CYS A 506 -6.60 -28.47 7.79
C CYS A 506 -7.66 -29.47 7.32
N HIS A 507 -8.67 -29.02 6.59
CA HIS A 507 -9.70 -29.90 6.01
C HIS A 507 -9.10 -30.91 5.00
N PHE A 508 -8.16 -30.48 4.15
CA PHE A 508 -7.46 -31.37 3.23
C PHE A 508 -6.70 -32.48 3.97
N LYS A 509 -6.01 -32.13 5.07
CA LYS A 509 -5.29 -33.10 5.91
C LYS A 509 -6.22 -34.09 6.61
N LEU A 510 -7.41 -33.64 7.00
CA LEU A 510 -8.48 -34.45 7.56
C LEU A 510 -9.27 -35.27 6.52
N LYS A 511 -8.93 -35.16 5.22
CA LYS A 511 -9.64 -35.80 4.09
C LYS A 511 -11.09 -35.33 3.92
N GLU A 512 -11.40 -34.14 4.43
CA GLU A 512 -12.67 -33.45 4.22
C GLU A 512 -12.58 -32.56 2.97
N HIS A 513 -12.43 -33.20 1.81
CA HIS A 513 -12.04 -32.53 0.57
C HIS A 513 -13.03 -31.46 0.09
N GLU A 514 -14.33 -31.70 0.24
CA GLU A 514 -15.37 -30.73 -0.16
C GLU A 514 -15.28 -29.45 0.67
N LYS A 515 -15.11 -29.56 1.99
CA LYS A 515 -14.93 -28.40 2.88
C LYS A 515 -13.63 -27.65 2.60
N ALA A 516 -12.57 -28.38 2.25
CA ALA A 516 -11.31 -27.77 1.86
C ALA A 516 -11.47 -26.93 0.58
N ILE A 517 -12.19 -27.46 -0.41
CA ILE A 517 -12.52 -26.73 -1.64
C ILE A 517 -13.33 -25.48 -1.33
N GLU A 518 -14.38 -25.57 -0.51
CA GLU A 518 -15.18 -24.40 -0.10
C GLU A 518 -14.32 -23.29 0.51
N CYS A 519 -13.35 -23.63 1.36
CA CYS A 519 -12.43 -22.67 1.95
C CYS A 519 -11.53 -22.01 0.89
N PHE A 520 -10.89 -22.80 0.01
CA PHE A 520 -10.04 -22.24 -1.06
C PHE A 520 -10.85 -21.45 -2.09
N GLU A 521 -12.12 -21.78 -2.32
CA GLU A 521 -13.02 -20.99 -3.15
C GLU A 521 -13.35 -19.63 -2.53
N GLN A 522 -13.48 -19.52 -1.20
CA GLN A 522 -13.57 -18.20 -0.55
C GLN A 522 -12.30 -17.38 -0.78
N VAL A 523 -11.13 -18.00 -0.74
CA VAL A 523 -9.85 -17.31 -0.99
C VAL A 523 -9.78 -16.82 -2.42
N ILE A 524 -10.18 -17.63 -3.40
CA ILE A 524 -10.24 -17.23 -4.82
C ILE A 524 -11.29 -16.15 -5.05
N LYS A 525 -12.40 -16.15 -4.30
CA LYS A 525 -13.40 -15.07 -4.37
C LYS A 525 -12.83 -13.73 -3.89
N LEU A 526 -12.03 -13.75 -2.82
CA LEU A 526 -11.38 -12.56 -2.26
C LEU A 526 -10.12 -12.15 -3.04
N ASN A 527 -9.37 -13.12 -3.56
CA ASN A 527 -8.16 -12.96 -4.36
C ASN A 527 -8.17 -13.93 -5.56
N PRO A 528 -8.79 -13.53 -6.69
CA PRO A 528 -8.90 -14.40 -7.87
C PRO A 528 -7.57 -14.72 -8.57
N THR A 529 -6.48 -14.06 -8.18
CA THR A 529 -5.14 -14.26 -8.74
C THR A 529 -4.28 -15.23 -7.93
N SER A 530 -4.85 -15.85 -6.89
CA SER A 530 -4.12 -16.80 -6.05
C SER A 530 -3.91 -18.15 -6.76
N ALA A 531 -2.85 -18.23 -7.57
CA ALA A 531 -2.49 -19.43 -8.33
C ALA A 531 -2.31 -20.67 -7.43
N ILE A 532 -1.78 -20.47 -6.21
CA ILE A 532 -1.57 -21.53 -5.23
C ILE A 532 -2.90 -22.18 -4.79
N ASP A 533 -3.97 -21.40 -4.65
CA ASP A 533 -5.27 -21.91 -4.18
C ASP A 533 -6.02 -22.67 -5.27
N TYR A 534 -5.85 -22.29 -6.55
CA TYR A 534 -6.27 -23.14 -7.66
C TYR A 534 -5.56 -24.51 -7.62
N ALA A 535 -4.26 -24.55 -7.32
CA ALA A 535 -3.51 -25.80 -7.19
C ALA A 535 -3.93 -26.62 -5.94
N ASN A 536 -4.32 -25.97 -4.86
CA ASN A 536 -4.86 -26.62 -3.66
C ASN A 536 -6.24 -27.24 -3.93
N ILE A 537 -7.13 -26.55 -4.66
CA ILE A 537 -8.41 -27.12 -5.13
C ILE A 537 -8.16 -28.34 -6.02
N ALA A 538 -7.22 -28.25 -6.97
CA ALA A 538 -6.84 -29.37 -7.83
C ALA A 538 -6.37 -30.60 -7.03
N SER A 539 -5.60 -30.38 -5.95
CA SER A 539 -5.14 -31.44 -5.05
C SER A 539 -6.29 -32.17 -4.36
N ASN A 540 -7.35 -31.45 -3.99
CA ASN A 540 -8.55 -32.04 -3.40
C ASN A 540 -9.33 -32.88 -4.42
N TYR A 541 -9.58 -32.36 -5.63
CA TYR A 541 -10.23 -33.14 -6.69
C TYR A 541 -9.44 -34.38 -7.09
N ARG A 542 -8.09 -34.30 -7.09
CA ARG A 542 -7.21 -35.46 -7.32
C ARG A 542 -7.46 -36.54 -6.26
N ASP A 543 -7.46 -36.17 -4.98
CA ASP A 543 -7.63 -37.12 -3.87
C ASP A 543 -9.06 -37.71 -3.83
N MET A 544 -10.08 -36.97 -4.30
CA MET A 544 -11.44 -37.49 -4.52
C MET A 544 -11.57 -38.39 -5.76
N GLY A 545 -10.55 -38.46 -6.62
CA GLY A 545 -10.54 -39.26 -7.85
C GLY A 545 -11.12 -38.56 -9.08
N ASP A 546 -11.57 -37.31 -8.98
CA ASP A 546 -11.98 -36.50 -10.14
C ASP A 546 -10.75 -35.92 -10.84
N LYS A 547 -10.06 -36.80 -11.57
CA LYS A 547 -8.85 -36.46 -12.32
C LYS A 547 -9.08 -35.35 -13.34
N ALA A 548 -10.25 -35.33 -13.99
CA ALA A 548 -10.54 -34.38 -15.06
C ALA A 548 -10.62 -32.95 -14.50
N THR A 549 -11.35 -32.77 -13.39
CA THR A 549 -11.43 -31.46 -12.73
C THR A 549 -10.07 -31.05 -12.14
N ALA A 550 -9.34 -32.00 -11.53
CA ALA A 550 -8.00 -31.73 -11.01
C ALA A 550 -7.04 -31.20 -12.09
N VAL A 551 -6.99 -31.84 -13.26
CA VAL A 551 -6.16 -31.41 -14.40
C VAL A 551 -6.49 -29.97 -14.80
N ARG A 552 -7.78 -29.63 -14.93
CA ARG A 552 -8.23 -28.28 -15.30
C ARG A 552 -7.73 -27.22 -14.31
N TYR A 553 -7.87 -27.47 -13.01
CA TYR A 553 -7.43 -26.53 -11.98
C TYR A 553 -5.90 -26.42 -11.89
N TYR A 554 -5.15 -27.51 -12.07
CA TYR A 554 -3.69 -27.44 -12.15
C TYR A 554 -3.20 -26.65 -13.37
N GLU A 555 -3.82 -26.85 -14.53
CA GLU A 555 -3.50 -26.07 -15.74
C GLU A 555 -3.77 -24.57 -15.53
N GLN A 556 -4.90 -24.24 -14.89
CA GLN A 556 -5.23 -22.86 -14.54
C GLN A 556 -4.19 -22.26 -13.59
N ALA A 557 -3.83 -22.97 -12.51
CA ALA A 557 -2.80 -22.55 -11.58
C ALA A 557 -1.46 -22.29 -12.29
N LEU A 558 -0.99 -23.23 -13.12
CA LEU A 558 0.29 -23.14 -13.82
C LEU A 558 0.29 -22.09 -14.94
N SER A 559 -0.87 -21.74 -15.49
CA SER A 559 -1.00 -20.62 -16.43
C SER A 559 -0.78 -19.26 -15.73
N MET A 560 -1.15 -19.17 -14.45
CA MET A 560 -0.96 -17.98 -13.62
C MET A 560 0.45 -17.93 -13.02
N ASP A 561 0.90 -19.06 -12.47
CA ASP A 561 2.25 -19.22 -11.91
C ASP A 561 2.86 -20.58 -12.29
N PRO A 562 3.76 -20.63 -13.29
CA PRO A 562 4.42 -21.86 -13.71
C PRO A 562 5.44 -22.39 -12.71
N THR A 563 5.77 -21.62 -11.65
CA THR A 563 6.78 -22.01 -10.65
C THR A 563 6.23 -22.95 -9.58
N ILE A 564 4.92 -23.18 -9.53
CA ILE A 564 4.28 -24.09 -8.55
C ILE A 564 4.66 -25.55 -8.85
N GLU A 565 5.73 -26.04 -8.23
CA GLU A 565 6.33 -27.35 -8.52
C GLU A 565 5.37 -28.51 -8.29
N PHE A 566 4.68 -28.53 -7.14
CA PHE A 566 3.75 -29.64 -6.86
C PHE A 566 2.57 -29.67 -7.84
N ALA A 567 2.12 -28.53 -8.36
CA ALA A 567 1.07 -28.50 -9.36
C ALA A 567 1.54 -29.16 -10.67
N ARG A 568 2.77 -28.85 -11.09
CA ARG A 568 3.41 -29.44 -12.27
C ARG A 568 3.57 -30.95 -12.13
N ASP A 569 4.16 -31.39 -11.02
CA ASP A 569 4.42 -32.82 -10.76
C ASP A 569 3.12 -33.63 -10.72
N ASN A 570 2.06 -33.09 -10.11
CA ASN A 570 0.77 -33.76 -10.03
C ASN A 570 0.03 -33.78 -11.36
N LEU A 571 0.11 -32.70 -12.14
CA LEU A 571 -0.45 -32.64 -13.49
C LEU A 571 0.22 -33.67 -14.41
N GLU A 572 1.55 -33.80 -14.35
CA GLU A 572 2.30 -34.81 -15.11
C GLU A 572 1.87 -36.23 -14.73
N LYS A 573 1.82 -36.54 -13.43
CA LYS A 573 1.35 -37.85 -12.93
C LYS A 573 -0.06 -38.18 -13.39
N LEU A 574 -0.98 -37.21 -13.32
CA LEU A 574 -2.37 -37.38 -13.74
C LEU A 574 -2.51 -37.63 -15.24
N ARG A 575 -1.69 -36.98 -16.07
CA ARG A 575 -1.68 -37.20 -17.53
C ARG A 575 -1.08 -38.56 -17.94
N MET A 576 -0.25 -39.15 -17.07
CA MET A 576 0.36 -40.47 -17.27
C MET A 576 -0.49 -41.63 -16.75
N SER A 577 -1.58 -41.35 -16.01
CA SER A 577 -2.43 -42.33 -15.29
C SER A 577 -3.83 -42.42 -15.85
#